data_AF-A0A4Q1K1E5-F1
#
_entry.id   AF-A0A4Q1K1E5-F1
#
_cell.length_a   1.000
_cell.length_b   1.000
_cell.length_c   1.000
_cell.angle_alpha   90.00
_cell.angle_beta   90.00
_cell.angle_gamma   90.00
#
_symmetry.space_group_name_H-M   'P 1'
#
loop_
_entity.id
_entity.type
_entity.pdbx_description
1 polymer ?
#
loop_
_entity_poly.entity_id
_entity_poly.type
_entity_poly.pdbx_seq_one_letter_code
_entity_poly.pdbx_strand_id
1 'polypeptide(L)'
;MKPNIDTYADWYKDKFDIHLDGKASSVYEYVIQKLFQDIENSNFWKDLQKNLINYNDEYYLENSYSLLKIDKIQLFSKSYKSLINKSYRKNILQNNNFPNEPVDGWVFHENWFFKIKDLLRTTITVRYLDGVEFICNKIKELALQNDFTYNADFEAREEGYYAAHITLTGKFNIVDEKWDNKEINFPIEIQITTQLQDVIKGLLHKMYEDSRISASLEKDKKWQWDYKSKEFSSNYLGHILHYVEGMILEVRDKQNKK
;
A
#
# COMPACT_ATOMS: atom_id res chain seq x y z
N MET A 1 20.47 -19.60 12.79
CA MET A 1 20.01 -19.68 11.37
C MET A 1 18.77 -18.81 11.23
N LYS A 2 18.61 -18.05 10.14
CA LYS A 2 17.37 -17.29 9.89
C LYS A 2 16.23 -18.29 9.61
N PRO A 3 15.07 -18.21 10.28
CA PRO A 3 13.93 -19.06 9.92
C PRO A 3 13.48 -18.72 8.49
N ASN A 4 12.92 -19.71 7.80
CA ASN A 4 12.20 -19.46 6.55
C ASN A 4 10.72 -19.21 6.87
N ILE A 5 9.88 -18.96 5.85
CA ILE A 5 8.46 -18.69 6.09
C ILE A 5 7.73 -19.88 6.73
N ASP A 6 8.12 -21.11 6.41
CA ASP A 6 7.46 -22.32 6.93
C ASP A 6 7.80 -22.57 8.40
N THR A 7 9.02 -22.23 8.82
CA THR A 7 9.49 -22.34 10.23
C THR A 7 9.33 -21.06 11.02
N TYR A 8 8.76 -20.00 10.42
CA TYR A 8 8.61 -18.71 11.07
C TYR A 8 7.69 -18.78 12.28
N ALA A 9 6.57 -19.51 12.20
CA ALA A 9 5.63 -19.64 13.31
C ALA A 9 6.26 -20.33 14.52
N ASP A 10 7.06 -21.38 14.29
CA ASP A 10 7.78 -22.09 15.36
C ASP A 10 8.84 -21.19 16.00
N TRP A 11 9.66 -20.51 15.17
CA TRP A 11 10.63 -19.54 15.67
C TRP A 11 9.99 -18.43 16.49
N TYR A 12 8.84 -17.94 16.02
CA TYR A 12 8.11 -16.84 16.64
C TYR A 12 7.57 -17.25 18.02
N LYS A 13 7.07 -18.49 18.13
CA LYS A 13 6.68 -19.09 19.40
C LYS A 13 7.87 -19.26 20.33
N ASP A 14 8.95 -19.89 19.87
CA ASP A 14 10.13 -20.17 20.71
C ASP A 14 10.79 -18.89 21.22
N LYS A 15 10.78 -17.82 20.41
CA LYS A 15 11.47 -16.57 20.73
C LYS A 15 10.67 -15.66 21.67
N PHE A 16 9.34 -15.64 21.54
CA PHE A 16 8.49 -14.65 22.22
C PHE A 16 7.41 -15.27 23.11
N ASP A 17 7.29 -16.60 23.14
CA ASP A 17 6.21 -17.33 23.81
C ASP A 17 4.82 -16.95 23.28
N ILE A 18 4.75 -16.67 21.97
CA ILE A 18 3.52 -16.22 21.30
C ILE A 18 3.10 -17.23 20.23
N HIS A 19 1.84 -17.66 20.29
CA HIS A 19 1.27 -18.61 19.34
C HIS A 19 0.58 -17.91 18.17
N LEU A 20 1.05 -18.17 16.95
CA LEU A 20 0.36 -17.76 15.70
C LEU A 20 -0.67 -18.81 15.30
N ASP A 21 -1.66 -19.04 16.15
CA ASP A 21 -2.64 -20.13 16.02
C ASP A 21 -4.02 -19.67 15.52
N GLY A 22 -5.01 -20.55 15.64
CA GLY A 22 -6.38 -20.27 15.26
C GLY A 22 -7.01 -19.12 16.06
N LYS A 23 -6.64 -18.92 17.33
CA LYS A 23 -7.17 -17.83 18.16
C LYS A 23 -6.69 -16.48 17.62
N ALA A 24 -5.39 -16.35 17.34
CA ALA A 24 -4.83 -15.14 16.75
C ALA A 24 -5.48 -14.82 15.39
N SER A 25 -5.71 -15.84 14.56
CA SER A 25 -6.44 -15.70 13.29
C SER A 25 -7.88 -15.21 13.49
N SER A 26 -8.63 -15.81 14.42
CA SER A 26 -10.02 -15.43 14.69
C SER A 26 -10.16 -14.00 15.21
N VAL A 27 -9.28 -13.59 16.13
CA VAL A 27 -9.26 -12.20 16.63
C VAL A 27 -8.94 -11.25 15.49
N TYR A 28 -7.93 -11.56 14.68
CA TYR A 28 -7.57 -10.75 13.52
C TYR A 28 -8.73 -10.60 12.53
N GLU A 29 -9.36 -11.70 12.13
CA GLU A 29 -10.45 -11.72 11.16
C GLU A 29 -11.68 -10.94 11.66
N TYR A 30 -12.02 -11.09 12.94
CA TYR A 30 -13.09 -10.31 13.56
C TYR A 30 -12.76 -8.81 13.55
N VAL A 31 -11.58 -8.43 14.03
CA VAL A 31 -11.17 -7.03 14.13
C VAL A 31 -11.08 -6.37 12.76
N ILE A 32 -10.47 -7.04 11.77
CA ILE A 32 -10.31 -6.46 10.43
C ILE A 32 -11.67 -6.29 9.72
N GLN A 33 -12.61 -7.21 9.93
CA GLN A 33 -13.96 -7.10 9.39
C GLN A 33 -14.74 -5.95 10.05
N LYS A 34 -14.62 -5.80 11.37
CA LYS A 34 -15.21 -4.67 12.10
C LYS A 34 -14.65 -3.34 11.58
N LEU A 35 -13.33 -3.21 11.50
CA LEU A 35 -12.68 -2.00 10.98
C LEU A 35 -13.11 -1.69 9.54
N PHE A 36 -13.22 -2.73 8.70
CA PHE A 36 -13.70 -2.60 7.33
C PHE A 36 -15.11 -1.97 7.29
N GLN A 37 -16.04 -2.50 8.09
CA GLN A 37 -17.40 -1.97 8.19
C GLN A 37 -17.44 -0.56 8.77
N ASP A 38 -16.64 -0.27 9.80
CA ASP A 38 -16.56 1.05 10.41
C ASP A 38 -16.08 2.10 9.39
N ILE A 39 -15.10 1.74 8.56
CA ILE A 39 -14.56 2.62 7.51
C ILE A 39 -15.57 2.78 6.36
N GLU A 40 -16.15 1.71 5.85
CA GLU A 40 -17.16 1.81 4.78
C GLU A 40 -18.36 2.67 5.18
N ASN A 41 -18.71 2.65 6.47
CA ASN A 41 -19.80 3.46 7.01
C ASN A 41 -19.40 4.86 7.46
N SER A 42 -18.10 5.18 7.49
CA SER A 42 -17.59 6.50 7.88
C SER A 42 -18.04 7.60 6.91
N ASN A 43 -18.18 8.83 7.43
CA ASN A 43 -18.49 9.99 6.61
C ASN A 43 -17.40 10.23 5.56
N PHE A 44 -16.12 10.12 5.96
CA PHE A 44 -14.98 10.19 5.05
C PHE A 44 -15.14 9.29 3.83
N TRP A 45 -15.44 8.00 4.01
CA TRP A 45 -15.54 7.05 2.89
C TRP A 45 -16.74 7.35 1.99
N LYS A 46 -17.89 7.67 2.59
CA LYS A 46 -19.12 8.03 1.85
C LYS A 46 -18.90 9.29 1.01
N ASP A 47 -18.27 10.30 1.59
CA ASP A 47 -17.99 11.56 0.91
C ASP A 47 -16.93 11.37 -0.18
N LEU A 48 -15.90 10.54 0.06
CA LEU A 48 -14.90 10.21 -0.94
C LEU A 48 -15.57 9.58 -2.16
N GLN A 49 -16.36 8.53 -1.96
CA GLN A 49 -17.10 7.84 -3.04
C GLN A 49 -18.02 8.80 -3.80
N LYS A 50 -18.78 9.62 -3.08
CA LYS A 50 -19.72 10.58 -3.68
C LYS A 50 -19.01 11.65 -4.50
N ASN A 51 -17.86 12.12 -4.03
CA ASN A 51 -17.14 13.22 -4.67
C ASN A 51 -16.22 12.79 -5.81
N LEU A 52 -15.95 11.50 -6.03
CA LEU A 52 -15.11 11.05 -7.15
C LEU A 52 -15.59 11.59 -8.51
N ILE A 53 -16.90 11.63 -8.74
CA ILE A 53 -17.49 12.17 -9.97
C ILE A 53 -17.21 13.68 -10.06
N ASN A 54 -17.45 14.42 -8.97
CA ASN A 54 -17.18 15.85 -8.91
C ASN A 54 -15.69 16.17 -9.16
N TYR A 55 -14.78 15.38 -8.60
CA TYR A 55 -13.34 15.53 -8.80
C TYR A 55 -12.95 15.27 -10.27
N ASN A 56 -13.56 14.27 -10.91
CA ASN A 56 -13.35 14.02 -12.33
C ASN A 56 -13.87 15.18 -13.19
N ASP A 57 -15.01 15.76 -12.85
CA ASP A 57 -15.61 16.89 -13.59
C ASP A 57 -14.80 18.17 -13.39
N GLU A 58 -14.35 18.46 -12.17
CA GLU A 58 -13.46 19.58 -11.85
C GLU A 58 -12.16 19.49 -12.67
N TYR A 59 -11.52 18.31 -12.65
CA TYR A 59 -10.32 18.08 -13.44
C TYR A 59 -10.58 18.23 -14.95
N TYR A 60 -11.74 17.77 -15.43
CA TYR A 60 -12.12 17.90 -16.84
C TYR A 60 -12.29 19.37 -17.25
N LEU A 61 -12.90 20.20 -16.40
CA LEU A 61 -13.07 21.63 -16.68
C LEU A 61 -11.73 22.35 -16.81
N GLU A 62 -10.75 21.99 -15.98
CA GLU A 62 -9.41 22.59 -16.01
C GLU A 62 -8.56 22.08 -17.18
N ASN A 63 -8.64 20.79 -17.49
CA ASN A 63 -7.69 20.14 -18.40
C ASN A 63 -8.27 19.75 -19.75
N SER A 64 -9.60 19.71 -19.90
CA SER A 64 -10.33 19.16 -21.07
C SER A 64 -10.15 17.64 -21.28
N TYR A 65 -9.70 16.90 -20.26
CA TYR A 65 -9.55 15.45 -20.29
C TYR A 65 -10.12 14.82 -19.02
N SER A 66 -10.76 13.65 -19.15
CA SER A 66 -11.31 12.93 -17.99
C SER A 66 -10.20 12.24 -17.20
N LEU A 67 -10.19 12.44 -15.89
CA LEU A 67 -9.18 11.92 -14.97
C LEU A 67 -9.40 10.44 -14.63
N LEU A 68 -10.63 10.08 -14.29
CA LEU A 68 -10.96 8.77 -13.74
C LEU A 68 -11.60 7.87 -14.81
N LYS A 69 -11.55 6.56 -14.57
CA LYS A 69 -12.27 5.56 -15.39
C LYS A 69 -13.36 4.83 -14.61
N ILE A 70 -13.31 4.94 -13.28
CA ILE A 70 -14.22 4.30 -12.34
C ILE A 70 -15.03 5.36 -11.62
N ASP A 71 -16.26 5.01 -11.27
CA ASP A 71 -17.20 5.79 -10.48
C ASP A 71 -17.24 5.34 -9.01
N LYS A 72 -16.65 4.18 -8.69
CA LYS A 72 -16.58 3.62 -7.34
C LYS A 72 -15.22 3.02 -7.03
N ILE A 73 -14.75 3.25 -5.81
CA ILE A 73 -13.54 2.62 -5.27
C ILE A 73 -13.93 1.47 -4.33
N GLN A 74 -13.03 0.50 -4.15
CA GLN A 74 -13.28 -0.65 -3.26
C GLN A 74 -12.24 -0.67 -2.15
N LEU A 75 -12.71 -0.88 -0.93
CA LEU A 75 -11.84 -1.15 0.21
C LEU A 75 -11.45 -2.63 0.18
N PHE A 76 -10.19 -2.93 0.49
CA PHE A 76 -9.66 -4.29 0.57
C PHE A 76 -9.02 -4.53 1.92
N SER A 77 -9.26 -5.71 2.49
CA SER A 77 -8.56 -6.18 3.68
C SER A 77 -7.45 -7.15 3.32
N LYS A 78 -6.33 -7.07 4.07
CA LYS A 78 -5.25 -8.04 3.98
C LYS A 78 -5.72 -9.35 4.63
N SER A 79 -5.46 -10.49 3.99
CA SER A 79 -5.73 -11.78 4.63
C SER A 79 -4.76 -12.05 5.78
N TYR A 80 -5.16 -12.90 6.74
CA TYR A 80 -4.28 -13.31 7.84
C TYR A 80 -2.96 -13.91 7.34
N LYS A 81 -3.02 -14.80 6.34
CA LYS A 81 -1.83 -15.36 5.69
C LYS A 81 -0.90 -14.28 5.11
N SER A 82 -1.46 -13.28 4.42
CA SER A 82 -0.66 -12.18 3.88
C SER A 82 -0.08 -11.28 4.97
N LEU A 83 -0.75 -11.14 6.11
CA LEU A 83 -0.23 -10.46 7.30
C LEU A 83 0.97 -11.21 7.89
N ILE A 84 0.87 -12.52 8.09
CA ILE A 84 1.99 -13.34 8.60
C ILE A 84 3.20 -13.25 7.66
N ASN A 85 2.98 -13.33 6.34
CA ASN A 85 4.05 -13.12 5.37
C ASN A 85 4.67 -11.72 5.47
N LYS A 86 3.88 -10.68 5.75
CA LYS A 86 4.38 -9.30 5.94
C LYS A 86 5.18 -9.17 7.24
N SER A 87 4.73 -9.79 8.34
CA SER A 87 5.45 -9.77 9.62
C SER A 87 6.78 -10.53 9.51
N TYR A 88 6.80 -11.70 8.86
CA TYR A 88 8.02 -12.43 8.53
C TYR A 88 9.03 -11.56 7.78
N ARG A 89 8.59 -10.87 6.72
CA ARG A 89 9.47 -9.99 5.94
C ARG A 89 10.06 -8.87 6.81
N LYS A 90 9.26 -8.21 7.63
CA LYS A 90 9.72 -7.12 8.50
C LYS A 90 10.67 -7.62 9.61
N ASN A 91 10.33 -8.74 10.25
CA ASN A 91 11.08 -9.27 11.39
C ASN A 91 12.36 -10.01 11.01
N ILE A 92 12.38 -10.68 9.85
CA ILE A 92 13.46 -11.60 9.46
C ILE A 92 14.23 -11.11 8.24
N LEU A 93 13.54 -10.87 7.12
CA LEU A 93 14.22 -10.59 5.85
C LEU A 93 14.78 -9.16 5.79
N GLN A 94 13.99 -8.18 6.23
CA GLN A 94 14.34 -6.76 6.21
C GLN A 94 15.05 -6.31 7.51
N ASN A 95 15.20 -7.23 8.46
CA ASN A 95 15.88 -6.96 9.72
C ASN A 95 17.40 -7.14 9.56
N ASN A 96 18.09 -6.02 9.32
CA ASN A 96 19.55 -5.98 9.25
C ASN A 96 20.24 -6.31 10.59
N ASN A 97 19.51 -6.23 11.70
CA ASN A 97 20.01 -6.52 13.06
C ASN A 97 19.74 -7.96 13.50
N PHE A 98 19.13 -8.80 12.67
CA PHE A 98 18.75 -10.16 13.06
C PHE A 98 19.97 -10.95 13.60
N PRO A 99 19.86 -11.67 14.74
CA PRO A 99 18.63 -12.06 15.45
C PRO A 99 18.12 -11.04 16.49
N ASN A 100 18.73 -9.87 16.58
CA ASN A 100 18.28 -8.80 17.48
C ASN A 100 17.11 -8.02 16.88
N GLU A 101 16.53 -7.16 17.69
CA GLU A 101 15.35 -6.37 17.33
C GLU A 101 15.61 -5.46 16.11
N PRO A 102 14.66 -5.39 15.15
CA PRO A 102 14.71 -4.40 14.09
C PRO A 102 14.70 -2.97 14.66
N VAL A 103 15.20 -1.99 13.90
CA VAL A 103 15.21 -0.57 14.35
C VAL A 103 13.81 -0.06 14.71
N ASP A 104 12.79 -0.46 13.95
CA ASP A 104 11.39 -0.06 14.20
C ASP A 104 10.66 -0.98 15.18
N GLY A 105 11.40 -1.82 15.89
CA GLY A 105 10.90 -2.85 16.79
C GLY A 105 10.23 -4.03 16.09
N TRP A 106 10.00 -5.11 16.82
CA TRP A 106 9.34 -6.28 16.27
C TRP A 106 7.87 -6.06 15.89
N VAL A 107 7.40 -6.81 14.90
CA VAL A 107 5.99 -6.86 14.48
C VAL A 107 5.30 -8.08 15.10
N PHE A 108 4.39 -7.84 16.04
CA PHE A 108 3.64 -8.85 16.76
C PHE A 108 2.13 -8.64 16.74
N HIS A 109 1.37 -9.67 17.14
CA HIS A 109 -0.10 -9.63 17.15
C HIS A 109 -0.67 -8.42 17.89
N GLU A 110 -0.08 -8.05 19.03
CA GLU A 110 -0.48 -6.87 19.82
C GLU A 110 -0.31 -5.55 19.05
N ASN A 111 0.56 -5.53 18.04
CA ASN A 111 0.94 -4.35 17.29
C ASN A 111 0.67 -4.38 15.80
N TRP A 112 0.05 -5.45 15.27
CA TRP A 112 -0.28 -5.56 13.85
C TRP A 112 -1.10 -4.37 13.37
N PHE A 113 -2.11 -3.98 14.14
CA PHE A 113 -3.07 -2.93 13.78
C PHE A 113 -2.48 -1.51 13.74
N PHE A 114 -1.24 -1.30 14.18
CA PHE A 114 -0.57 0.01 14.03
C PHE A 114 0.79 -0.06 13.32
N LYS A 115 1.48 -1.20 13.31
CA LYS A 115 2.75 -1.37 12.57
C LYS A 115 2.58 -1.75 11.09
N ILE A 116 1.41 -2.26 10.71
CA ILE A 116 1.11 -2.66 9.34
C ILE A 116 0.09 -1.68 8.76
N LYS A 117 0.58 -0.70 7.99
CA LYS A 117 -0.24 0.38 7.42
C LYS A 117 -1.20 -0.08 6.33
N ASP A 118 -0.87 -1.17 5.63
CA ASP A 118 -1.60 -1.70 4.48
C ASP A 118 -2.56 -2.86 4.85
N LEU A 119 -3.11 -2.84 6.07
CA LEU A 119 -4.10 -3.82 6.52
C LEU A 119 -5.46 -3.61 5.87
N LEU A 120 -5.93 -2.36 5.86
CA LEU A 120 -7.05 -1.92 5.03
C LEU A 120 -6.51 -0.92 4.00
N ARG A 121 -6.84 -1.16 2.74
CA ARG A 121 -6.31 -0.35 1.64
C ARG A 121 -7.28 -0.21 0.48
N THR A 122 -7.10 0.85 -0.28
CA THR A 122 -7.73 1.01 -1.60
C THR A 122 -6.73 1.56 -2.61
N THR A 123 -7.06 1.41 -3.89
CA THR A 123 -6.28 1.97 -4.99
C THR A 123 -7.19 2.81 -5.86
N ILE A 124 -6.76 4.04 -6.13
CA ILE A 124 -7.40 4.94 -7.09
C ILE A 124 -6.50 5.03 -8.31
N THR A 125 -7.04 4.65 -9.46
CA THR A 125 -6.31 4.69 -10.73
C THR A 125 -6.73 5.92 -11.53
N VAL A 126 -5.77 6.82 -11.77
CA VAL A 126 -5.94 8.04 -12.58
C VAL A 126 -5.36 7.86 -13.98
N ARG A 127 -5.82 8.60 -14.98
CA ARG A 127 -5.27 8.49 -16.35
C ARG A 127 -3.94 9.21 -16.54
N TYR A 128 -3.69 10.24 -15.74
CA TYR A 128 -2.64 11.22 -15.96
C TYR A 128 -1.80 11.40 -14.71
N LEU A 129 -0.51 11.69 -14.89
CA LEU A 129 0.47 11.74 -13.81
C LEU A 129 0.23 12.91 -12.84
N ASP A 130 -0.15 14.08 -13.35
CA ASP A 130 -0.59 15.26 -12.57
C ASP A 130 -1.88 14.99 -11.80
N GLY A 131 -2.72 14.09 -12.32
CA GLY A 131 -3.88 13.54 -11.65
C GLY A 131 -3.59 12.90 -10.28
N VAL A 132 -2.38 12.40 -10.07
CA VAL A 132 -1.96 11.79 -8.80
C VAL A 132 -1.95 12.85 -7.69
N GLU A 133 -1.29 13.99 -7.94
CA GLU A 133 -1.22 15.09 -6.99
C GLU A 133 -2.59 15.75 -6.76
N PHE A 134 -3.37 15.91 -7.84
CA PHE A 134 -4.74 16.42 -7.75
C PHE A 134 -5.59 15.60 -6.76
N ILE A 135 -5.62 14.28 -6.89
CA ILE A 135 -6.40 13.41 -5.99
C ILE A 135 -5.81 13.39 -4.57
N CYS A 136 -4.47 13.44 -4.42
CA CYS A 136 -3.84 13.58 -3.11
C CYS A 136 -4.37 14.80 -2.35
N ASN A 137 -4.47 15.95 -3.02
CA ASN A 137 -4.95 17.18 -2.42
C ASN A 137 -6.44 17.09 -2.04
N LYS A 138 -7.29 16.53 -2.89
CA LYS A 138 -8.71 16.31 -2.57
C LYS A 138 -8.91 15.38 -1.38
N ILE A 139 -8.13 14.31 -1.29
CA ILE A 139 -8.19 13.40 -0.14
C ILE A 139 -7.69 14.10 1.13
N LYS A 140 -6.64 14.92 1.04
CA LYS A 140 -6.14 15.70 2.18
C LYS A 140 -7.22 16.62 2.74
N GLU A 141 -7.88 17.38 1.89
CA GLU A 141 -8.98 18.28 2.29
C GLU A 141 -10.09 17.50 2.99
N LEU A 142 -10.52 16.37 2.40
CA LEU A 142 -11.59 15.55 2.94
C LEU A 142 -11.20 14.86 4.26
N ALA A 143 -9.96 14.42 4.40
CA ALA A 143 -9.44 13.80 5.62
C ALA A 143 -9.46 14.78 6.79
N LEU A 144 -9.01 16.03 6.56
CA LEU A 144 -9.02 17.09 7.58
C LEU A 144 -10.44 17.47 8.03
N GLN A 145 -11.43 17.37 7.15
CA GLN A 145 -12.85 17.60 7.49
C GLN A 145 -13.49 16.47 8.29
N ASN A 146 -12.88 15.28 8.33
CA ASN A 146 -13.43 14.07 8.92
C ASN A 146 -12.55 13.51 10.06
N ASP A 147 -11.75 14.36 10.71
CA ASP A 147 -10.89 14.00 11.85
C ASP A 147 -9.87 12.88 11.58
N PHE A 148 -9.46 12.70 10.32
CA PHE A 148 -8.34 11.83 9.96
C PHE A 148 -7.04 12.63 9.90
N THR A 149 -5.96 12.07 10.46
CA THR A 149 -4.62 12.60 10.14
C THR A 149 -4.21 12.10 8.76
N TYR A 150 -3.58 12.97 7.98
CA TYR A 150 -3.13 12.69 6.63
C TYR A 150 -1.61 12.73 6.53
N ASN A 151 -1.01 11.69 5.94
CA ASN A 151 0.36 11.71 5.45
C ASN A 151 0.40 11.15 4.02
N ALA A 152 1.24 11.71 3.16
CA ALA A 152 1.42 11.23 1.79
C ALA A 152 2.89 11.06 1.47
N ASP A 153 3.24 9.90 0.96
CA ASP A 153 4.57 9.55 0.49
C ASP A 153 4.50 9.29 -1.02
N PHE A 154 5.25 10.07 -1.82
CA PHE A 154 5.35 9.86 -3.26
C PHE A 154 6.45 8.84 -3.53
N GLU A 155 6.07 7.56 -3.66
CA GLU A 155 7.01 6.48 -3.91
C GLU A 155 7.52 6.53 -5.36
N ALA A 156 8.83 6.67 -5.51
CA ALA A 156 9.56 6.47 -6.76
C ALA A 156 10.67 5.44 -6.50
N ARG A 157 10.40 4.17 -6.81
CA ARG A 157 11.34 3.08 -6.49
C ARG A 157 12.32 2.83 -7.63
N GLU A 158 13.50 2.30 -7.29
CA GLU A 158 14.49 1.91 -8.30
C GLU A 158 13.94 0.88 -9.28
N GLU A 159 12.95 0.08 -8.91
CA GLU A 159 12.35 -0.92 -9.77
C GLU A 159 11.34 -0.36 -10.79
N GLY A 160 11.27 0.97 -10.93
CA GLY A 160 10.38 1.64 -11.88
C GLY A 160 8.91 1.67 -11.44
N TYR A 161 8.65 1.53 -10.14
CA TYR A 161 7.32 1.64 -9.55
C TYR A 161 7.07 3.07 -9.04
N TYR A 162 5.98 3.67 -9.52
CA TYR A 162 5.57 5.04 -9.18
C TYR A 162 4.12 5.08 -8.69
N ALA A 163 3.92 5.57 -7.46
CA ALA A 163 2.61 5.78 -6.88
C ALA A 163 2.69 6.74 -5.69
N ALA A 164 1.60 7.47 -5.42
CA ALA A 164 1.43 8.15 -4.13
C ALA A 164 0.77 7.20 -3.13
N HIS A 165 1.33 7.12 -1.93
CA HIS A 165 0.81 6.31 -0.83
C HIS A 165 0.34 7.27 0.26
N ILE A 166 -0.97 7.35 0.45
CA ILE A 166 -1.58 8.15 1.50
C ILE A 166 -1.84 7.22 2.69
N THR A 167 -1.37 7.60 3.87
CA THR A 167 -1.77 6.98 5.13
C THR A 167 -2.77 7.91 5.83
N LEU A 168 -4.02 7.45 5.95
CA LEU A 168 -5.03 8.09 6.79
C LEU A 168 -5.05 7.39 8.14
N THR A 169 -5.01 8.12 9.25
CA THR A 169 -5.13 7.52 10.58
C THR A 169 -6.32 8.11 11.32
N GLY A 170 -7.21 7.23 11.78
CA GLY A 170 -8.40 7.57 12.55
C GLY A 170 -8.50 6.75 13.82
N LYS A 171 -9.40 7.15 14.72
CA LYS A 171 -9.66 6.45 15.99
C LYS A 171 -10.76 5.41 15.81
N PHE A 172 -10.49 4.18 16.24
CA PHE A 172 -11.44 3.07 16.15
C PHE A 172 -11.43 2.24 17.42
N ASN A 173 -12.59 1.70 17.78
CA ASN A 173 -12.70 0.71 18.84
C ASN A 173 -12.54 -0.69 18.27
N ILE A 174 -11.64 -1.49 18.81
CA ILE A 174 -11.46 -2.90 18.47
C ILE A 174 -11.54 -3.75 19.72
N VAL A 175 -11.49 -5.07 19.56
CA VAL A 175 -11.27 -6.00 20.67
C VAL A 175 -9.82 -6.46 20.67
N ASP A 176 -9.27 -6.71 21.85
CA ASP A 176 -7.95 -7.34 22.01
C ASP A 176 -8.07 -8.88 22.04
N GLU A 177 -6.96 -9.56 22.37
CA GLU A 177 -6.94 -11.03 22.45
C GLU A 177 -7.75 -11.64 23.60
N LYS A 178 -8.12 -10.81 24.58
CA LYS A 178 -9.00 -11.17 25.70
C LYS A 178 -10.46 -10.82 25.39
N TRP A 179 -10.74 -10.30 24.20
CA TRP A 179 -12.03 -9.76 23.79
C TRP A 179 -12.44 -8.50 24.56
N ASP A 180 -11.47 -7.80 25.16
CA ASP A 180 -11.70 -6.53 25.83
C ASP A 180 -11.67 -5.39 24.81
N ASN A 181 -12.54 -4.38 25.02
CA ASN A 181 -12.59 -3.22 24.13
C ASN A 181 -11.35 -2.34 24.29
N LYS A 182 -10.80 -1.89 23.17
CA LYS A 182 -9.64 -1.00 23.12
C LYS A 182 -9.78 0.01 21.99
N GLU A 183 -9.54 1.29 22.30
CA GLU A 183 -9.40 2.32 21.28
C GLU A 183 -7.99 2.27 20.67
N ILE A 184 -7.90 2.33 19.34
CA ILE A 184 -6.64 2.37 18.60
C ILE A 184 -6.66 3.50 17.56
N ASN A 185 -5.47 4.01 17.24
CA ASN A 185 -5.23 4.82 16.05
C ASN A 185 -4.91 3.86 14.89
N PHE A 186 -5.85 3.65 13.99
CA PHE A 186 -5.72 2.67 12.92
C PHE A 186 -5.37 3.35 11.59
N PRO A 187 -4.26 2.95 10.92
CA PRO A 187 -3.88 3.45 9.61
C PRO A 187 -4.64 2.73 8.47
N ILE A 188 -5.04 3.50 7.47
CA ILE A 188 -5.67 3.06 6.22
C ILE A 188 -4.81 3.58 5.08
N GLU A 189 -4.46 2.70 4.13
CA GLU A 189 -3.63 3.06 2.98
C GLU A 189 -4.49 3.36 1.74
N ILE A 190 -4.35 4.56 1.17
CA ILE A 190 -4.90 4.88 -0.15
C ILE A 190 -3.73 5.02 -1.13
N GLN A 191 -3.64 4.09 -2.08
CA GLN A 191 -2.66 4.17 -3.17
C GLN A 191 -3.28 4.94 -4.33
N ILE A 192 -2.54 5.88 -4.90
CA ILE A 192 -2.92 6.55 -6.15
C ILE A 192 -1.84 6.27 -7.18
N THR A 193 -2.23 5.73 -8.31
CA THR A 193 -1.32 5.39 -9.40
C THR A 193 -1.97 5.69 -10.73
N THR A 194 -1.19 5.76 -11.79
CA THR A 194 -1.72 5.98 -13.13
C THR A 194 -2.22 4.67 -13.74
N GLN A 195 -3.07 4.77 -14.76
CA GLN A 195 -3.57 3.63 -15.50
C GLN A 195 -2.45 2.82 -16.14
N LEU A 196 -1.42 3.49 -16.65
CA LEU A 196 -0.29 2.82 -17.27
C LEU A 196 0.56 2.09 -16.22
N GLN A 197 0.84 2.73 -15.06
CA GLN A 197 1.57 2.11 -13.96
C GLN A 197 0.80 0.90 -13.39
N ASP A 198 -0.53 0.98 -13.28
CA ASP A 198 -1.36 -0.13 -12.80
C ASP A 198 -1.32 -1.34 -13.76
N VAL A 199 -1.37 -1.10 -15.07
CA VAL A 199 -1.23 -2.16 -16.08
C VAL A 199 0.15 -2.83 -15.99
N ILE A 200 1.23 -2.05 -15.91
CA ILE A 200 2.58 -2.60 -15.79
C ILE A 200 2.76 -3.36 -14.47
N LYS A 201 2.24 -2.84 -13.35
CA LYS A 201 2.22 -3.53 -12.06
C LYS A 201 1.53 -4.88 -12.18
N GLY A 202 0.40 -4.97 -12.86
CA GLY A 202 -0.32 -6.22 -13.09
C GLY A 202 0.51 -7.24 -13.89
N LEU A 203 1.17 -6.79 -14.96
CA LEU A 203 2.03 -7.64 -15.80
C LEU A 203 3.27 -8.14 -15.04
N LEU A 204 3.83 -7.32 -14.16
CA LEU A 204 5.07 -7.60 -13.43
C LEU A 204 4.86 -8.18 -12.03
N HIS A 205 3.61 -8.25 -11.53
CA HIS A 205 3.30 -8.62 -10.14
C HIS A 205 3.93 -9.96 -9.73
N LYS A 206 3.84 -10.97 -10.60
CA LYS A 206 4.41 -12.30 -10.32
C LYS A 206 5.93 -12.24 -10.13
N MET A 207 6.61 -11.46 -10.97
CA MET A 207 8.05 -11.30 -10.89
C MET A 207 8.48 -10.56 -9.62
N TYR A 208 7.71 -9.56 -9.19
CA TYR A 208 7.95 -8.88 -7.92
C TYR A 208 7.74 -9.79 -6.70
N GLU A 209 6.79 -10.71 -6.74
CA GLU A 209 6.60 -11.67 -5.64
C GLU A 209 7.75 -12.69 -5.58
N ASP A 210 8.20 -13.18 -6.73
CA ASP A 210 9.33 -14.12 -6.82
C ASP A 210 10.65 -13.46 -6.35
N SER A 211 10.86 -12.18 -6.68
CA SER A 211 12.05 -11.43 -6.25
C SER A 211 12.07 -11.14 -4.74
N ARG A 212 10.90 -10.92 -4.11
CA ARG A 212 10.79 -10.67 -2.65
C ARG A 212 11.22 -11.86 -1.80
N ILE A 213 11.05 -13.08 -2.30
CA ILE A 213 11.46 -14.31 -1.61
C ILE A 213 12.95 -14.58 -1.84
N SER A 214 13.46 -14.26 -3.04
CA SER A 214 14.85 -14.52 -3.45
C SER A 214 15.85 -13.42 -3.10
N ALA A 215 15.40 -12.22 -2.70
CA ALA A 215 16.24 -11.11 -2.26
C ALA A 215 17.11 -11.40 -1.02
N SER A 216 16.97 -12.58 -0.40
CA SER A 216 17.86 -13.06 0.66
C SER A 216 19.18 -13.64 0.15
N LEU A 217 19.37 -13.75 -1.17
CA LEU A 217 20.64 -14.13 -1.78
C LEU A 217 21.33 -12.84 -2.23
N GLU A 218 22.46 -12.50 -1.61
CA GLU A 218 23.34 -11.43 -2.08
C GLU A 218 23.66 -11.70 -3.56
N LYS A 219 23.04 -10.93 -4.46
CA LYS A 219 23.41 -10.98 -5.88
C LYS A 219 24.68 -10.16 -6.03
N ASP A 220 25.76 -10.79 -6.47
CA ASP A 220 27.06 -10.14 -6.76
C ASP A 220 26.96 -8.95 -7.73
N LYS A 221 25.88 -8.89 -8.50
CA LYS A 221 25.64 -7.86 -9.51
C LYS A 221 24.26 -7.27 -9.36
N LYS A 222 24.17 -5.95 -9.17
CA LYS A 222 22.89 -5.23 -9.19
C LYS A 222 22.21 -5.41 -10.55
N TRP A 223 20.88 -5.51 -10.54
CA TRP A 223 20.08 -5.83 -11.74
C TRP A 223 20.30 -4.83 -12.88
N GLN A 224 20.61 -3.56 -12.58
CA GLN A 224 20.89 -2.51 -13.58
C GLN A 224 22.05 -2.88 -14.52
N TRP A 225 22.98 -3.71 -14.05
CA TRP A 225 24.15 -4.12 -14.83
C TRP A 225 23.95 -5.46 -15.55
N ASP A 226 22.84 -6.17 -15.29
CA ASP A 226 22.53 -7.46 -15.88
C ASP A 226 21.39 -7.35 -16.91
N TYR A 227 21.72 -6.84 -18.10
CA TYR A 227 20.76 -6.63 -19.20
C TYR A 227 20.05 -7.90 -19.70
N LYS A 228 20.54 -9.10 -19.32
CA LYS A 228 19.93 -10.38 -19.65
C LYS A 228 18.94 -10.86 -18.58
N SER A 229 18.95 -10.23 -17.40
CA SER A 229 18.02 -10.55 -16.33
C SER A 229 16.60 -10.12 -16.70
N LYS A 230 15.61 -10.84 -16.16
CA LYS A 230 14.21 -10.46 -16.34
C LYS A 230 13.88 -9.19 -15.54
N GLU A 231 14.58 -8.99 -14.41
CA GLU A 231 14.48 -7.79 -13.59
C GLU A 231 14.89 -6.55 -14.36
N PHE A 232 15.96 -6.61 -15.17
CA PHE A 232 16.39 -5.49 -16.00
C PHE A 232 15.29 -5.03 -16.94
N SER A 233 14.76 -5.90 -17.78
CA SER A 233 13.73 -5.51 -18.76
C SER A 233 12.46 -5.00 -18.08
N SER A 234 12.08 -5.61 -16.96
CA SER A 234 10.86 -5.25 -16.22
C SER A 234 10.96 -3.90 -15.53
N ASN A 235 12.05 -3.66 -14.81
CA ASN A 235 12.25 -2.40 -14.08
C ASN A 235 12.48 -1.24 -15.06
N TYR A 236 13.25 -1.46 -16.14
CA TYR A 236 13.46 -0.43 -17.16
C TYR A 236 12.15 -0.06 -17.87
N LEU A 237 11.26 -1.03 -18.09
CA LEU A 237 9.94 -0.74 -18.67
C LEU A 237 9.13 0.21 -17.78
N GLY A 238 9.19 0.06 -16.45
CA GLY A 238 8.57 0.99 -15.51
C GLY A 238 9.11 2.42 -15.63
N HIS A 239 10.43 2.58 -15.77
CA HIS A 239 11.05 3.90 -15.98
C HIS A 239 10.71 4.52 -17.34
N ILE A 240 10.74 3.74 -18.42
CA ILE A 240 10.36 4.19 -19.76
C ILE A 240 8.90 4.66 -19.74
N LEU A 241 8.03 3.91 -19.06
CA LEU A 241 6.63 4.26 -18.96
C LEU A 241 6.43 5.60 -18.25
N HIS A 242 7.10 5.79 -17.11
CA HIS A 242 7.02 7.05 -16.37
C HIS A 242 7.49 8.25 -17.20
N TYR A 243 8.54 8.07 -18.01
CA TYR A 243 8.99 9.08 -18.95
C TYR A 243 7.93 9.40 -20.02
N VAL A 244 7.31 8.36 -20.62
CA VAL A 244 6.23 8.53 -21.60
C VAL A 244 5.03 9.26 -20.99
N GLU A 245 4.68 8.98 -19.74
CA GLU A 245 3.62 9.71 -19.02
C GLU A 245 3.91 11.20 -18.92
N GLY A 246 5.16 11.57 -18.57
CA GLY A 246 5.59 12.96 -18.56
C GLY A 246 5.51 13.62 -19.94
N MET A 247 5.93 12.92 -21.00
CA MET A 247 5.83 13.43 -22.37
C MET A 247 4.37 13.66 -22.80
N ILE A 248 3.45 12.77 -22.41
CA ILE A 248 2.01 12.92 -22.72
C ILE A 248 1.49 14.23 -22.11
N LEU A 249 1.84 14.52 -20.85
CA LEU A 249 1.46 15.76 -20.19
C LEU A 249 2.06 16.99 -20.87
N GLU A 250 3.34 16.93 -21.24
CA GLU A 250 3.99 18.06 -21.92
C GLU A 250 3.31 18.41 -23.24
N VAL A 251 2.95 17.40 -24.04
CA VAL A 251 2.22 17.59 -25.31
C VAL A 251 0.82 18.17 -25.06
N ARG A 252 0.10 17.62 -24.07
CA ARG A 252 -1.22 18.10 -23.66
C ARG A 252 -1.18 19.57 -23.26
N ASP A 253 -0.25 19.95 -22.39
CA ASP A 253 -0.15 21.31 -21.86
C ASP A 253 0.22 22.32 -22.95
N LYS A 254 1.05 21.92 -23.93
CA LYS A 254 1.35 22.75 -25.12
C LYS A 254 0.12 22.99 -26.01
N GLN A 255 -0.82 22.05 -26.08
CA GLN A 255 -2.06 22.24 -26.85
C GLN A 255 -3.07 23.14 -26.13
N ASN A 256 -3.06 23.13 -24.79
CA ASN A 256 -3.97 23.91 -23.96
C ASN A 256 -3.50 25.36 -23.73
N LYS A 257 -2.20 25.66 -23.91
CA LYS A 257 -1.68 27.04 -23.98
C LYS A 257 -2.07 27.69 -25.31
N LYS A 258 -3.31 28.15 -25.41
CA LYS A 258 -3.74 29.16 -26.39
C LYS A 258 -3.61 30.56 -25.81
#